data_AF-A0A3C0QWE0-F1
#
_entry.id   AF-A0A3C0QWE0-F1
#
_cell.length_a   1.000
_cell.length_b   1.000
_cell.length_c   1.000
_cell.angle_alpha   90.00
_cell.angle_beta   90.00
_cell.angle_gamma   90.00
#
_symmetry.space_group_name_H-M   'P 1'
#
loop_
_entity.id
_entity.type
_entity.pdbx_description
1 polymer ?
#
loop_
_entity_poly.entity_id
_entity_poly.type
_entity_poly.pdbx_seq_one_letter_code
_entity_poly.pdbx_strand_id
1 'polypeptide(L)' 'MTHILKQGIKGEFSWQVVPENTAEAYKSGNIPVFATPAMIALMENTAHLSVQPLLDEGYVTVGTEVNIKHIKATPV' A
#
# COMPACT_ATOMS: atom_id res chain seq x y z
N MET A 1 -18.37 -13.77 17.73
CA MET A 1 -19.14 -13.41 16.52
C MET A 1 -18.24 -13.72 15.35
N THR A 2 -18.67 -14.46 14.34
CA THR A 2 -17.85 -14.73 13.15
C THR A 2 -17.79 -13.45 12.33
N HIS A 3 -16.70 -12.68 12.45
CA HIS A 3 -16.51 -11.44 11.69
C HIS A 3 -16.08 -11.79 10.27
N ILE A 4 -17.05 -12.18 9.45
CA ILE A 4 -16.83 -12.44 8.02
C ILE A 4 -16.64 -11.08 7.33
N LEU A 5 -15.49 -10.89 6.70
CA LEU A 5 -15.25 -9.74 5.83
C LEU A 5 -16.34 -9.66 4.75
N LYS A 6 -16.95 -8.48 4.62
CA LYS A 6 -17.98 -8.23 3.63
C LYS A 6 -17.38 -7.58 2.39
N GLN A 7 -17.93 -7.92 1.22
CA GLN A 7 -17.56 -7.26 -0.03
C GLN A 7 -17.91 -5.77 0.04
N GLY A 8 -17.10 -4.94 -0.62
CA GLY A 8 -17.32 -3.49 -0.72
C GLY A 8 -16.70 -2.65 0.41
N ILE A 9 -15.88 -3.23 1.28
CA ILE A 9 -15.04 -2.46 2.22
C ILE A 9 -14.15 -1.50 1.41
N LYS A 10 -14.09 -0.25 1.85
CA LYS A 10 -13.23 0.79 1.27
C LYS A 10 -12.31 1.33 2.36
N GLY A 11 -11.10 1.68 1.96
CA GLY A 11 -10.20 2.48 2.77
C GLY A 11 -9.34 3.35 1.88
N GLU A 12 -8.83 4.42 2.49
CA GLU A 12 -8.07 5.46 1.82
C GLU A 12 -6.94 5.89 2.74
N PHE A 13 -5.72 5.91 2.20
CA PHE A 13 -4.55 6.48 2.84
C PHE A 13 -3.79 7.29 1.81
N SER A 14 -3.15 8.35 2.28
CA SER A 14 -2.30 9.22 1.47
C SER A 14 -0.96 9.41 2.14
N TRP A 15 0.10 9.44 1.34
CA TRP A 15 1.44 9.80 1.78
C TRP A 15 1.87 11.08 1.06
N GLN A 16 2.53 11.97 1.79
CA GLN A 16 3.36 12.98 1.15
C GLN A 16 4.62 12.28 0.61
N VAL A 17 4.95 12.51 -0.66
CA VAL A 17 6.17 11.95 -1.25
C VAL A 17 7.37 12.67 -0.66
N VAL A 18 8.22 11.93 0.05
CA VAL A 18 9.48 12.41 0.63
C VAL A 18 10.66 11.66 0.02
N PRO A 19 11.91 12.15 0.16
CA PRO A 19 13.10 11.52 -0.43
C PRO A 19 13.21 10.02 -0.16
N GLU A 20 12.79 9.56 1.02
CA GLU A 20 12.82 8.15 1.45
C GLU A 20 11.88 7.26 0.63
N ASN A 21 10.84 7.83 0.01
CA ASN A 21 9.89 7.08 -0.81
C ASN A 21 10.26 7.05 -2.30
N THR A 22 11.37 7.66 -2.68
CA THR A 22 11.74 7.81 -4.09
C THR A 22 12.27 6.53 -4.71
N ALA A 23 12.20 6.44 -6.03
CA ALA A 23 12.74 5.34 -6.80
C ALA A 23 14.24 5.15 -6.55
N GLU A 24 14.98 6.25 -6.37
CA GLU A 24 16.39 6.28 -5.98
C GLU A 24 16.62 5.66 -4.59
N ALA A 25 15.90 6.13 -3.56
CA ALA A 25 16.01 5.59 -2.20
C ALA A 25 15.68 4.09 -2.13
N TYR A 26 14.66 3.66 -2.88
CA TYR A 26 14.26 2.25 -2.99
C TYR A 26 15.12 1.42 -3.94
N LYS A 27 16.09 2.02 -4.65
CA LYS A 27 16.93 1.36 -5.67
C LYS A 27 16.12 0.66 -6.78
N SER A 28 14.94 1.20 -7.08
CA SER A 28 14.05 0.75 -8.17
C SER A 28 14.16 1.61 -9.42
N GLY A 29 14.93 2.69 -9.35
CA GLY A 29 15.28 3.61 -10.43
C GLY A 29 16.27 4.66 -9.89
N ASN A 30 16.71 5.59 -10.74
CA ASN A 30 17.73 6.60 -10.38
C ASN A 30 17.18 8.03 -10.46
N ILE A 31 15.92 8.24 -10.08
CA ILE A 31 15.24 9.55 -10.18
C ILE A 31 14.42 9.84 -8.90
N PRO A 32 14.27 11.12 -8.50
CA PRO A 32 13.56 11.52 -7.29
C PRO A 32 12.05 11.60 -7.52
N VAL A 33 11.43 10.47 -7.83
CA VAL A 33 9.97 10.33 -7.98
C VAL A 33 9.49 9.16 -7.12
N PHE A 34 8.22 9.17 -6.71
CA PHE A 34 7.63 8.11 -5.91
C PHE A 34 7.85 6.73 -6.55
N ALA A 35 8.42 5.81 -5.77
CA ALA A 35 8.83 4.51 -6.27
C ALA A 35 7.62 3.59 -6.53
N THR A 36 7.70 2.70 -7.53
CA THR A 36 6.75 1.57 -7.65
C THR A 36 6.66 0.72 -6.38
N PRO A 37 7.76 0.31 -5.72
CA PRO A 37 7.67 -0.41 -4.44
C PRO A 37 7.01 0.43 -3.33
N ALA A 38 7.25 1.75 -3.28
CA ALA A 38 6.59 2.62 -2.30
C ALA A 38 5.09 2.75 -2.56
N MET A 39 4.67 2.81 -3.84
CA MET A 39 3.25 2.77 -4.23
C MET A 39 2.58 1.45 -3.82
N ILE A 40 3.25 0.31 -4.02
CA ILE A 40 2.74 -1.00 -3.59
C ILE A 40 2.63 -1.05 -2.06
N ALA A 41 3.64 -0.56 -1.33
CA ALA A 41 3.59 -0.51 0.12
C ALA A 41 2.41 0.35 0.64
N LEU A 42 2.10 1.48 -0.02
CA LEU A 42 0.92 2.29 0.30
C LEU A 42 -0.38 1.52 0.03
N MET A 43 -0.47 0.78 -1.08
CA MET A 43 -1.64 -0.08 -1.38
C MET A 43 -1.82 -1.20 -0.36
N GLU A 44 -0.74 -1.90 0.02
CA GLU A 44 -0.75 -2.96 1.03
C GLU A 44 -1.14 -2.42 2.41
N ASN A 45 -0.55 -1.30 2.84
CA ASN A 45 -0.90 -0.65 4.10
C ASN A 45 -2.37 -0.24 4.12
N THR A 46 -2.88 0.33 3.03
CA THR A 46 -4.29 0.69 2.89
C THR A 46 -5.18 -0.55 3.02
N ALA A 47 -4.88 -1.62 2.30
CA ALA A 47 -5.67 -2.86 2.33
C ALA A 47 -5.67 -3.51 3.72
N HIS A 48 -4.50 -3.65 4.35
CA HIS A 48 -4.34 -4.20 5.69
C HIS A 48 -5.14 -3.41 6.73
N LEU A 49 -4.93 -2.09 6.80
CA LEU A 49 -5.61 -1.24 7.79
C LEU A 49 -7.12 -1.14 7.56
N SER A 50 -7.59 -1.31 6.32
CA SER A 50 -9.02 -1.32 6.00
C SER A 50 -9.77 -2.51 6.60
N VAL A 51 -9.09 -3.64 6.78
CA VAL A 51 -9.72 -4.88 7.26
C VAL A 51 -9.30 -5.25 8.68
N GLN A 52 -8.17 -4.76 9.18
CA GLN A 52 -7.62 -5.13 10.49
C GLN A 52 -8.62 -4.97 11.66
N PRO A 53 -9.44 -3.90 11.76
CA PRO A 53 -10.44 -3.76 12.82
C PRO A 53 -11.59 -4.78 12.76
N LEU A 54 -11.70 -5.53 11.66
CA LEU A 54 -12.73 -6.53 11.42
C LEU A 54 -12.21 -7.96 11.56
N LEU A 55 -10.90 -8.13 11.83
CA LEU A 55 -10.30 -9.43 12.06
C LEU A 55 -10.41 -9.82 13.53
N ASP A 56 -10.43 -11.12 13.79
CA ASP A 56 -10.37 -11.66 15.14
C ASP A 56 -9.00 -11.33 15.80
N GLU A 57 -8.98 -11.33 17.13
CA GLU A 57 -7.76 -11.07 17.89
C GLU A 57 -6.64 -12.05 17.50
N GLY A 58 -5.44 -11.52 17.25
CA GLY A 58 -4.27 -12.29 16.83
C GLY A 58 -4.19 -12.58 15.33
N TYR A 59 -5.19 -12.19 14.53
CA TYR A 59 -5.16 -12.36 13.07
C TYR A 59 -4.58 -11.13 12.37
N VAL A 60 -3.81 -11.37 11.31
CA VAL A 60 -3.23 -10.35 10.42
C VAL A 60 -3.33 -10.80 8.96
N THR A 61 -3.13 -9.86 8.04
CA THR A 61 -3.13 -10.13 6.59
C THR A 61 -1.73 -10.25 6.02
N VAL A 62 -1.56 -11.03 4.95
CA VAL A 62 -0.32 -11.11 4.16
C VAL A 62 -0.66 -10.89 2.70
N GLY A 63 0.09 -10.02 2.01
CA GLY A 63 -0.02 -9.83 0.56
C GLY A 63 0.58 -11.02 -0.19
N THR A 64 -0.14 -11.56 -1.16
CA THR A 64 0.30 -12.72 -1.96
C THR A 64 0.42 -12.43 -3.45
N GLU A 65 -0.33 -11.45 -3.95
CA GLU A 65 -0.32 -11.03 -5.35
C GLU A 65 -0.66 -9.53 -5.44
N VAL A 66 0.04 -8.82 -6.33
CA VAL A 66 -0.30 -7.47 -6.74
C VAL A 66 -0.24 -7.39 -8.26
N ASN A 67 -1.29 -6.84 -8.87
CA ASN A 67 -1.37 -6.62 -10.31
C ASN A 67 -1.69 -5.15 -10.56
N ILE A 68 -0.66 -4.37 -10.90
CA ILE A 68 -0.73 -2.92 -10.96
C ILE A 68 -0.07 -2.36 -12.21
N LYS A 69 -0.42 -1.11 -12.55
CA LYS A 69 0.28 -0.30 -13.54
C LYS A 69 0.63 1.04 -12.90
N HIS A 70 1.92 1.35 -12.85
CA HIS A 70 2.40 2.65 -12.41
C HIS A 70 2.52 3.57 -13.65
N ILE A 71 1.42 4.27 -13.97
CA ILE A 71 1.24 4.92 -15.29
C ILE A 71 1.83 6.32 -15.40
N LYS A 72 2.17 6.97 -14.28
CA LYS A 72 2.73 8.32 -14.26
C LYS A 72 3.55 8.50 -12.99
N ALA A 73 4.67 9.19 -13.11
CA ALA A 73 5.52 9.54 -11.97
C ALA A 73 4.89 10.65 -11.12
N THR A 74 5.09 10.57 -9.81
CA THR A 74 4.75 11.61 -8.83
C THR A 74 6.06 12.19 -8.27
N PRO A 75 6.38 13.47 -8.47
CA PRO A 75 7.61 14.07 -7.95
C PRO A 75 7.55 14.24 -6.43
N VAL A 76 8.73 14.47 -5.83
CA VAL A 76 8.87 15.03 -4.47
C VAL A 76 8.37 16.48 -4.46
#